data_AF-A0A9E5NB80-F1
#
_entry.id   AF-A0A9E5NB80-F1
#
_cell.length_a   1.000
_cell.length_b   1.000
_cell.length_c   1.000
_cell.angle_alpha   90.00
_cell.angle_beta   90.00
_cell.angle_gamma   90.00
#
_symmetry.space_group_name_H-M   'P 1'
#
loop_
_entity.id
_entity.type
_entity.pdbx_description
1 polymer ?
#
loop_
_entity_poly.entity_id
_entity_poly.type
_entity_poly.pdbx_seq_one_letter_code
_entity_poly.pdbx_strand_id
1 'polypeptide(L)'
;MGAPGSRGEFDPPAYREGGVDAAIEIVDTLLTPRLAGEDVFEQERADLLLREIDGTKNYARIGGNRAKVVSLAVAKAAAQWLGIPLYGYLGTPFNNELSYPIGNIMGGSPYGRVGIVPDLQEHQIIPVNAEIMSEAAIGAILQHRVHWLTTQYMSVCDRGNARSGGWLSTCPSERVPRFSR
;
A
#
# COMPACT_ATOMS: atom_id res chain seq x y z
N MET A 1 1.28 -9.50 6.40
CA MET A 1 1.21 -8.54 5.27
C MET A 1 -0.20 -8.58 4.71
N GLY A 2 -0.96 -7.50 4.86
CA GLY A 2 -2.37 -7.46 4.44
C GLY A 2 -2.51 -7.20 2.95
N ALA A 3 -3.30 -8.00 2.26
CA ALA A 3 -3.84 -7.65 0.94
C ALA A 3 -4.69 -6.37 1.06
N PRO A 4 -4.80 -5.55 -0.01
CA PRO A 4 -5.61 -4.34 0.02
C PRO A 4 -7.07 -4.68 0.38
N GLY A 5 -7.71 -3.81 1.17
CA GLY A 5 -9.08 -4.02 1.66
C GLY A 5 -10.15 -3.91 0.56
N SER A 6 -9.83 -3.20 -0.52
CA SER A 6 -10.57 -3.17 -1.78
C SER A 6 -9.63 -3.66 -2.90
N ARG A 7 -10.15 -4.45 -3.83
CA ARG A 7 -9.40 -5.03 -4.95
C ARG A 7 -10.14 -4.74 -6.25
N GLY A 8 -9.42 -4.31 -7.28
CA GLY A 8 -9.97 -4.12 -8.61
C GLY A 8 -10.18 -5.46 -9.31
N GLU A 9 -11.17 -5.52 -10.20
CA GLU A 9 -11.45 -6.72 -11.02
C GLU A 9 -10.23 -7.16 -11.83
N PHE A 10 -9.43 -6.21 -12.30
CA PHE A 10 -8.26 -6.44 -13.14
C PHE A 10 -6.96 -6.66 -12.36
N ASP A 11 -6.99 -6.63 -11.03
CA ASP A 11 -5.79 -6.87 -10.23
C ASP A 11 -5.36 -8.34 -10.34
N PRO A 12 -4.05 -8.63 -10.50
CA PRO A 12 -3.51 -9.97 -10.36
C PRO A 12 -3.94 -10.64 -9.04
N PRO A 13 -4.17 -11.97 -9.01
CA PRO A 13 -4.37 -12.67 -7.75
C PRO A 13 -3.13 -12.54 -6.89
N ALA A 14 -3.32 -12.12 -5.64
CA ALA A 14 -2.25 -11.88 -4.68
C ALA A 14 -1.35 -13.11 -4.51
N TYR A 15 -1.98 -14.26 -4.26
CA TYR A 15 -1.32 -15.55 -4.08
C TYR A 15 -2.12 -16.64 -4.79
N ARG A 16 -1.43 -17.71 -5.18
CA ARG A 16 -2.06 -18.99 -5.47
C ARG A 16 -2.57 -19.61 -4.16
N GLU A 17 -3.63 -20.40 -4.23
CA GLU A 17 -4.09 -21.24 -3.11
C GLU A 17 -2.97 -22.18 -2.61
N GLY A 18 -2.93 -22.48 -1.31
CA GLY A 18 -1.95 -23.41 -0.71
C GLY A 18 -1.10 -22.87 0.46
N GLY A 19 -1.33 -21.64 0.92
CA GLY A 19 -0.65 -21.10 2.10
C GLY A 19 0.83 -20.74 1.88
N VAL A 20 1.60 -20.65 2.98
CA VAL A 20 3.01 -20.22 2.96
C VAL A 20 3.92 -21.29 2.35
N ASP A 21 3.69 -22.57 2.65
CA ASP A 21 4.56 -23.64 2.17
C ASP A 21 4.50 -23.78 0.65
N ALA A 22 3.29 -23.75 0.06
CA ALA A 22 3.13 -23.71 -1.39
C ALA A 22 3.75 -22.45 -2.03
N ALA A 23 3.86 -21.35 -1.26
CA ALA A 23 4.53 -20.16 -1.74
C ALA A 23 6.04 -20.34 -1.84
N ILE A 24 6.64 -20.97 -0.84
CA ILE A 24 8.08 -21.29 -0.81
C ILE A 24 8.42 -22.30 -1.89
N GLU A 25 7.60 -23.35 -2.04
CA GLU A 25 7.79 -24.36 -3.07
C GLU A 25 7.83 -23.76 -4.48
N ILE A 26 6.94 -22.82 -4.80
CA ILE A 26 6.95 -22.12 -6.10
C ILE A 26 8.25 -21.33 -6.29
N VAL A 27 8.76 -20.68 -5.26
CA VAL A 27 10.04 -19.96 -5.34
C VAL A 27 11.15 -20.95 -5.64
N ASP A 28 11.30 -21.99 -4.83
CA ASP A 28 12.43 -22.92 -4.90
C ASP A 28 12.42 -23.77 -6.16
N THR A 29 11.24 -24.20 -6.62
CA THR A 29 11.11 -25.15 -7.75
C THR A 29 10.94 -24.47 -9.10
N LEU A 30 10.30 -23.30 -9.17
CA LEU A 30 10.00 -22.62 -10.45
C LEU A 30 10.84 -21.37 -10.67
N LEU A 31 11.00 -20.52 -9.65
CA LEU A 31 11.62 -19.21 -9.83
C LEU A 31 13.15 -19.28 -9.69
N THR A 32 13.65 -19.87 -8.61
CA THR A 32 15.09 -19.95 -8.31
C THR A 32 15.91 -20.56 -9.45
N PRO A 33 15.55 -21.71 -10.04
CA PRO A 33 16.37 -22.32 -11.09
C PRO A 33 16.45 -21.49 -12.38
N ARG A 34 15.46 -20.62 -12.61
CA ARG A 34 15.35 -19.80 -13.82
C ARG A 34 15.96 -18.42 -13.66
N LEU A 35 16.05 -17.92 -12.42
CA LEU A 35 16.67 -16.64 -12.09
C LEU A 35 18.15 -16.80 -11.70
N ALA A 36 18.57 -17.99 -11.30
CA ALA A 36 19.96 -18.25 -10.95
C ALA A 36 20.88 -18.06 -12.16
N GLY A 37 21.93 -17.24 -11.99
CA GLY A 37 22.91 -16.95 -13.02
C GLY A 37 22.54 -15.79 -13.95
N GLU A 38 21.35 -15.21 -13.81
CA GLU A 38 20.99 -13.97 -14.50
C GLU A 38 21.72 -12.78 -13.88
N ASP A 39 22.01 -11.77 -14.70
CA ASP A 39 22.61 -10.52 -14.22
C ASP A 39 21.59 -9.73 -13.41
N VAL A 40 21.95 -9.37 -12.17
CA VAL A 40 21.11 -8.61 -11.26
C VAL A 40 20.85 -7.19 -11.75
N PHE A 41 21.70 -6.66 -12.63
CA PHE A 41 21.54 -5.34 -13.25
C PHE A 41 20.53 -5.34 -14.40
N GLU A 42 20.18 -6.51 -14.94
CA GLU A 42 19.18 -6.69 -16.00
C GLU A 42 17.77 -6.85 -15.40
N GLN A 43 17.28 -5.79 -14.74
CA GLN A 43 15.98 -5.80 -14.06
C GLN A 43 14.82 -6.17 -15.00
N GLU A 44 14.81 -5.61 -16.22
CA GLU A 44 13.81 -5.92 -17.24
C GLU A 44 13.84 -7.40 -17.63
N ARG A 45 15.03 -7.99 -17.76
CA ARG A 45 15.19 -9.41 -18.05
C ARG A 45 14.61 -10.28 -16.94
N ALA A 46 14.89 -9.96 -15.68
CA ALA A 46 14.32 -10.68 -14.54
C ALA A 46 12.78 -10.59 -14.52
N ASP A 47 12.21 -9.41 -14.78
CA ASP A 47 10.76 -9.22 -14.82
C ASP A 47 10.09 -9.95 -16.01
N LEU A 48 10.75 -9.99 -17.17
CA LEU A 48 10.32 -10.79 -18.32
C LEU A 48 10.34 -12.28 -18.00
N LEU A 49 11.39 -12.78 -17.33
CA LEU A 49 11.46 -14.17 -16.88
C LEU A 49 10.32 -14.50 -15.92
N LEU A 50 9.97 -13.63 -14.98
CA LEU A 50 8.81 -13.84 -14.09
C LEU A 50 7.50 -13.99 -14.89
N ARG A 51 7.32 -13.19 -15.94
CA ARG A 51 6.16 -13.27 -16.83
C ARG A 51 6.16 -14.55 -17.67
N GLU A 52 7.31 -14.96 -18.19
CA GLU A 52 7.49 -16.22 -18.93
C GLU A 52 7.23 -17.45 -18.05
N ILE A 53 7.75 -17.46 -16.82
CA ILE A 53 7.60 -18.57 -15.87
C ILE A 53 6.13 -18.72 -15.45
N ASP A 54 5.45 -17.60 -15.21
CA ASP A 54 4.03 -17.62 -14.90
C ASP A 54 3.19 -18.11 -16.09
N GLY A 55 3.43 -17.55 -17.28
CA GLY A 55 2.76 -17.94 -18.52
C GLY A 55 1.28 -17.58 -18.61
N THR A 56 0.69 -16.92 -17.61
CA THR A 56 -0.69 -16.43 -17.64
C THR A 56 -0.75 -14.93 -17.93
N LYS A 57 -1.92 -14.41 -18.28
CA LYS A 57 -2.11 -12.98 -18.56
C LYS A 57 -2.06 -12.11 -17.30
N ASN A 58 -2.22 -12.70 -16.12
CA ASN A 58 -2.48 -11.98 -14.88
C ASN A 58 -1.72 -12.53 -13.66
N TYR A 59 -0.60 -13.23 -13.84
CA TYR A 59 0.17 -13.82 -12.74
C TYR A 59 -0.60 -14.85 -11.90
N ALA A 60 -1.57 -15.57 -12.47
CA ALA A 60 -2.40 -16.53 -11.73
C ALA A 60 -1.65 -17.79 -11.28
N ARG A 61 -0.53 -18.15 -11.93
CA ARG A 61 0.24 -19.34 -11.58
C ARG A 61 1.18 -19.07 -10.40
N ILE A 62 1.92 -17.96 -10.44
CA ILE A 62 2.90 -17.59 -9.42
C ILE A 62 2.36 -16.61 -8.38
N GLY A 63 1.27 -15.90 -8.64
CA GLY A 63 0.72 -14.84 -7.80
C GLY A 63 1.42 -13.49 -7.98
N GLY A 64 0.64 -12.43 -8.19
CA GLY A 64 1.14 -11.08 -8.45
C GLY A 64 1.98 -10.50 -7.30
N ASN A 65 1.63 -10.79 -6.04
CA ASN A 65 2.45 -10.33 -4.91
C ASN A 65 3.82 -11.00 -4.90
N ARG A 66 3.89 -12.28 -5.28
CA ARG A 66 5.14 -13.02 -5.32
C ARG A 66 6.04 -12.51 -6.44
N ALA A 67 5.48 -12.33 -7.64
CA ALA A 67 6.18 -11.71 -8.76
C ALA A 67 6.78 -10.35 -8.35
N LYS A 68 5.98 -9.49 -7.71
CA LYS A 68 6.44 -8.18 -7.23
C LYS A 68 7.55 -8.28 -6.18
N VAL A 69 7.45 -9.20 -5.23
CA VAL A 69 8.48 -9.38 -4.18
C VAL A 69 9.80 -9.86 -4.79
N VAL A 70 9.75 -10.80 -5.74
CA VAL A 70 10.97 -11.29 -6.41
C VAL A 70 11.60 -10.22 -7.28
N SER A 71 10.80 -9.48 -8.05
CA SER A 71 11.24 -8.29 -8.81
C SER A 71 11.96 -7.27 -7.91
N LEU A 72 11.39 -6.96 -6.74
CA LEU A 72 11.99 -6.05 -5.77
C LEU A 72 13.25 -6.63 -5.11
N ALA A 73 13.32 -7.95 -4.92
CA ALA A 73 14.50 -8.62 -4.38
C ALA A 73 15.70 -8.52 -5.33
N VAL A 74 15.47 -8.64 -6.65
CA VAL A 74 16.49 -8.40 -7.68
C VAL A 74 16.99 -6.96 -7.60
N ALA A 75 16.08 -5.97 -7.60
CA ALA A 75 16.46 -4.57 -7.49
C ALA A 75 17.26 -4.27 -6.21
N LYS A 76 16.86 -4.89 -5.09
CA LYS A 76 17.56 -4.76 -3.82
C LYS A 76 18.95 -5.39 -3.85
N ALA A 77 19.11 -6.55 -4.49
CA ALA A 77 20.41 -7.19 -4.65
C ALA A 77 21.34 -6.34 -5.54
N ALA A 78 20.83 -5.75 -6.62
CA ALA A 78 21.60 -4.83 -7.47
C ALA A 78 22.04 -3.57 -6.71
N ALA A 79 21.13 -2.94 -5.96
CA ALA A 79 21.44 -1.78 -5.12
C ALA A 79 22.52 -2.12 -4.08
N GLN A 80 22.40 -3.29 -3.43
CA GLN A 80 23.37 -3.77 -2.46
C GLN A 80 24.75 -4.01 -3.10
N TRP A 81 24.79 -4.54 -4.33
CA TRP A 81 26.05 -4.74 -5.04
C TRP A 81 26.72 -3.40 -5.36
N LEU A 82 25.95 -2.40 -5.81
CA LEU A 82 26.48 -1.05 -6.08
C LEU A 82 26.84 -0.25 -4.81
N GLY A 83 26.48 -0.75 -3.62
CA GLY A 83 26.69 -0.03 -2.36
C GLY A 83 25.83 1.22 -2.22
N ILE A 84 24.69 1.29 -2.94
CA ILE A 84 23.76 2.42 -2.92
C ILE A 84 22.44 2.02 -2.23
N PRO A 85 21.70 2.98 -1.65
CA PRO A 85 20.37 2.69 -1.13
C PRO A 85 19.39 2.30 -2.26
N LEU A 86 18.40 1.47 -1.95
CA LEU A 86 17.41 0.98 -2.94
C LEU A 86 16.67 2.12 -3.66
N TYR A 87 16.34 3.22 -2.96
CA TYR A 87 15.71 4.37 -3.61
C TYR A 87 16.64 5.03 -4.65
N GLY A 88 17.96 4.95 -4.46
CA GLY A 88 18.94 5.46 -5.43
C GLY A 88 19.09 4.55 -6.64
N TYR A 89 18.87 3.23 -6.47
CA TYR A 89 18.84 2.28 -7.59
C TYR A 89 17.54 2.37 -8.41
N LEU A 90 16.40 2.51 -7.73
CA LEU A 90 15.09 2.64 -8.38
C LEU A 90 14.82 4.04 -8.93
N GLY A 91 15.45 5.06 -8.34
CA GLY A 91 15.35 6.43 -8.78
C GLY A 91 16.10 6.66 -10.09
N THR A 92 15.65 7.63 -10.88
CA THR A 92 16.47 8.09 -11.99
C THR A 92 17.66 8.87 -11.43
N PRO A 93 18.84 8.85 -12.10
CA PRO A 93 20.05 9.53 -11.64
C PRO A 93 19.88 11.05 -11.37
N PHE A 94 18.79 11.64 -11.86
CA PHE A 94 18.52 13.07 -11.82
C PHE A 94 17.27 13.44 -11.00
N ASN A 95 16.52 12.48 -10.45
CA ASN A 95 15.32 12.78 -9.70
C ASN A 95 15.61 12.82 -8.19
N ASN A 96 15.88 14.04 -7.71
CA ASN A 96 16.09 14.32 -6.28
C ASN A 96 14.81 14.84 -5.60
N GLU A 97 13.64 14.67 -6.23
CA GLU A 97 12.38 15.11 -5.68
C GLU A 97 11.80 14.07 -4.72
N LEU A 98 11.27 14.55 -3.60
CA LEU A 98 10.50 13.73 -2.66
C LEU A 98 9.02 14.01 -2.87
N SER A 99 8.23 12.97 -3.06
CA SER A 99 6.77 13.09 -3.08
C SER A 99 6.24 13.58 -1.73
N TYR A 100 5.23 14.44 -1.75
CA TYR A 100 4.55 14.85 -0.53
C TYR A 100 3.99 13.62 0.20
N PRO A 101 4.24 13.49 1.52
CA PRO A 101 3.60 12.46 2.31
C PRO A 101 2.10 12.77 2.41
N ILE A 102 1.29 11.76 2.10
CA ILE A 102 -0.17 11.86 2.14
C ILE A 102 -0.66 11.15 3.39
N GLY A 103 -1.31 11.89 4.29
CA GLY A 103 -1.84 11.37 5.54
C GLY A 103 -3.33 11.05 5.44
N ASN A 104 -3.74 9.81 5.73
CA ASN A 104 -5.15 9.47 5.82
C ASN A 104 -5.72 9.89 7.19
N ILE A 105 -6.62 10.87 7.23
CA ILE A 105 -7.18 11.41 8.48
C ILE A 105 -8.47 10.71 8.89
N MET A 106 -9.27 10.22 7.95
CA MET A 106 -10.56 9.60 8.22
C MET A 106 -10.87 8.52 7.19
N GLY A 107 -11.18 7.32 7.68
CA GLY A 107 -11.66 6.23 6.85
C GLY A 107 -13.18 6.26 6.70
N GLY A 108 -13.66 5.91 5.51
CA GLY A 108 -15.07 5.60 5.26
C GLY A 108 -15.25 4.12 4.91
N SER A 109 -16.50 3.75 4.64
CA SER A 109 -16.82 2.42 4.13
C SER A 109 -18.07 2.50 3.26
N PRO A 110 -17.95 2.29 1.92
CA PRO A 110 -19.11 2.25 1.03
C PRO A 110 -20.07 1.09 1.33
N TYR A 111 -19.68 0.17 2.23
CA TYR A 111 -20.48 -0.98 2.65
C TYR A 111 -20.92 -0.92 4.11
N GLY A 112 -20.82 0.25 4.77
CA GLY A 112 -21.43 0.60 6.06
C GLY A 112 -21.81 -0.56 6.99
N ARG A 113 -20.83 -1.28 7.53
CA ARG A 113 -21.08 -2.46 8.40
C ARG A 113 -21.35 -2.09 9.87
N VAL A 114 -21.19 -0.81 10.23
CA VAL A 114 -21.39 -0.27 11.60
C VAL A 114 -21.70 1.23 11.52
N GLY A 115 -22.94 1.64 11.83
CA GLY A 115 -23.35 3.05 11.95
C GLY A 115 -23.30 3.90 10.67
N ILE A 116 -23.54 5.21 10.80
CA ILE A 116 -23.30 6.18 9.71
C ILE A 116 -21.80 6.46 9.64
N VAL A 117 -21.21 6.20 8.47
CA VAL A 117 -19.82 6.50 8.10
C VAL A 117 -19.79 7.27 6.78
N PRO A 118 -18.73 8.02 6.48
CA PRO A 118 -18.57 8.63 5.16
C PRO A 118 -18.57 7.59 4.03
N ASP A 119 -19.20 7.95 2.90
CA ASP A 119 -19.25 7.11 1.70
C ASP A 119 -17.87 7.01 1.02
N LEU A 120 -17.08 8.08 1.06
CA LEU A 120 -15.72 8.11 0.53
C LEU A 120 -14.77 7.30 1.41
N GLN A 121 -14.00 6.39 0.79
CA GLN A 121 -13.17 5.43 1.52
C GLN A 121 -12.02 6.09 2.30
N GLU A 122 -11.40 7.16 1.78
CA GLU A 122 -10.28 7.84 2.42
C GLU A 122 -10.41 9.36 2.31
N HIS A 123 -10.17 10.05 3.42
CA HIS A 123 -10.07 11.51 3.48
C HIS A 123 -8.63 11.82 3.84
N GLN A 124 -7.91 12.46 2.93
CA GLN A 124 -6.47 12.61 3.03
C GLN A 124 -6.07 14.08 3.15
N ILE A 125 -4.96 14.34 3.85
CA ILE A 125 -4.32 15.64 3.93
C ILE A 125 -2.96 15.59 3.22
N ILE A 126 -2.65 16.69 2.51
CA ILE A 126 -1.39 16.86 1.79
C ILE A 126 -0.75 18.16 2.28
N PRO A 127 0.48 18.12 2.84
CA PRO A 127 1.16 19.26 3.42
C PRO A 127 1.90 20.09 2.35
N VAL A 128 1.15 20.76 1.46
CA VAL A 128 1.69 21.46 0.27
C VAL A 128 2.58 22.66 0.56
N ASN A 129 2.54 23.20 1.79
CA ASN A 129 3.32 24.37 2.20
C ASN A 129 4.56 24.01 3.05
N ALA A 130 4.87 22.72 3.22
CA ALA A 130 6.06 22.30 3.95
C ALA A 130 7.31 22.55 3.10
N GLU A 131 8.33 23.18 3.67
CA GLU A 131 9.57 23.48 2.95
C GLU A 131 10.56 22.31 2.98
N ILE A 132 10.43 21.45 4.00
CA ILE A 132 11.28 20.26 4.17
C ILE A 132 10.45 19.00 4.47
N MET A 133 10.97 17.83 4.11
CA MET A 133 10.27 16.55 4.24
C MET A 133 9.87 16.22 5.69
N SER A 134 10.66 16.64 6.69
CA SER A 134 10.32 16.42 8.09
C SER A 134 9.08 17.20 8.51
N GLU A 135 8.93 18.45 8.07
CA GLU A 135 7.71 19.26 8.28
C GLU A 135 6.52 18.64 7.58
N ALA A 136 6.71 18.21 6.33
CA ALA A 136 5.69 17.54 5.55
C ALA A 136 5.21 16.26 6.26
N ALA A 137 6.14 15.45 6.78
CA ALA A 137 5.82 14.24 7.52
C ALA A 137 5.02 14.54 8.81
N ILE A 138 5.38 15.58 9.55
CA ILE A 138 4.61 16.03 10.72
C ILE A 138 3.20 16.45 10.31
N GLY A 139 3.07 17.20 9.21
CA GLY A 139 1.78 17.59 8.63
C GLY A 139 0.92 16.40 8.21
N ALA A 140 1.50 15.37 7.60
CA ALA A 140 0.78 14.15 7.21
C ALA A 140 0.32 13.33 8.44
N ILE A 141 1.03 13.41 9.57
CA ILE A 141 0.69 12.70 10.82
C ILE A 141 -0.32 13.50 11.68
N LEU A 142 -0.86 14.62 11.17
CA LEU A 142 -1.92 15.42 11.82
C LEU A 142 -3.21 14.64 12.16
N GLN A 143 -3.37 13.40 11.69
CA GLN A 143 -4.43 12.47 12.13
C GLN A 143 -4.60 12.47 13.65
N HIS A 144 -3.51 12.53 14.44
CA HIS A 144 -3.60 12.52 15.91
C HIS A 144 -4.27 13.78 16.48
N ARG A 145 -4.16 14.92 15.78
CA ARG A 145 -4.83 16.17 16.19
C ARG A 145 -6.30 16.19 15.80
N VAL A 146 -6.63 15.64 14.63
CA VAL A 146 -8.02 15.44 14.18
C VAL A 146 -8.77 14.54 15.16
N HIS A 147 -8.13 13.49 15.66
CA HIS A 147 -8.69 12.63 16.73
C HIS A 147 -9.18 13.41 17.95
N TRP A 148 -8.38 14.38 18.39
CA TRP A 148 -8.72 15.15 19.58
C TRP A 148 -9.94 16.05 19.33
N LEU A 149 -10.01 16.68 18.15
CA LEU A 149 -11.16 17.50 17.76
C LEU A 149 -12.42 16.66 17.60
N THR A 150 -12.34 15.49 16.96
CA THR A 150 -13.51 14.59 16.87
C THR A 150 -13.96 14.12 18.24
N THR A 151 -13.04 13.94 19.21
CA THR A 151 -13.40 13.61 20.59
C THR A 151 -14.23 14.72 21.26
N GLN A 152 -13.94 16.00 20.99
CA GLN A 152 -14.69 17.12 21.55
C GLN A 152 -16.08 17.29 20.92
N TYR A 153 -16.18 17.14 19.61
CA TYR A 153 -17.40 17.46 18.85
C TYR A 153 -18.28 16.25 18.51
N MET A 154 -17.75 15.03 18.60
CA MET A 154 -18.40 13.77 18.20
C MET A 154 -18.37 12.72 19.31
N SER A 155 -18.49 13.16 20.58
CA SER A 155 -18.45 12.30 21.78
C SER A 155 -19.51 11.18 21.81
N VAL A 156 -20.50 11.25 20.93
CA VAL A 156 -21.62 10.31 20.78
C VAL A 156 -21.38 9.23 19.71
N CYS A 157 -20.30 9.31 18.94
CA CYS A 157 -19.97 8.32 17.92
C CYS A 157 -18.99 7.27 18.46
N ASP A 158 -19.20 6.01 18.09
CA ASP A 158 -18.27 4.91 18.36
C ASP A 158 -16.98 5.09 17.57
N ARG A 159 -15.87 4.64 18.17
CA ARG A 159 -14.50 4.93 17.71
C ARG A 159 -13.79 3.68 17.25
N GLY A 160 -13.05 3.80 16.16
CA GLY A 160 -12.11 2.79 15.69
C GLY A 160 -11.06 3.37 14.74
N ASN A 161 -10.13 2.53 14.32
CA ASN A 161 -9.17 2.87 13.26
C ASN A 161 -9.54 2.10 11.99
N ALA A 162 -9.55 2.82 10.87
CA ALA A 162 -9.60 2.21 9.57
C ALA A 162 -8.31 1.41 9.31
N ARG A 163 -8.37 0.46 8.38
CA ARG A 163 -7.21 -0.37 8.03
C ARG A 163 -6.01 0.43 7.51
N SER A 164 -6.25 1.59 6.90
CA SER A 164 -5.21 2.50 6.41
C SER A 164 -4.78 3.56 7.43
N GLY A 165 -5.16 3.43 8.71
CA GLY A 165 -4.67 4.28 9.81
C GLY A 165 -5.54 5.51 10.11
N GLY A 166 -6.43 5.92 9.20
CA GLY A 166 -7.38 7.01 9.45
C GLY A 166 -8.45 6.66 10.48
N TRP A 167 -9.05 7.67 11.10
CA TRP A 167 -10.08 7.45 12.13
C TRP A 167 -11.41 7.01 11.53
N LEU A 168 -12.08 6.07 12.19
CA LEU A 168 -13.48 5.74 11.97
C LEU A 168 -14.30 6.36 13.10
N SER A 169 -15.27 7.20 12.71
CA SER A 169 -16.30 7.71 13.62
C SER A 169 -17.63 7.17 13.13
N THR A 170 -18.21 6.22 13.86
CA THR A 170 -19.51 5.62 13.52
C THR A 170 -20.56 6.24 14.42
N CYS A 171 -21.43 7.07 13.85
CA CYS A 171 -22.47 7.73 14.65
C CYS A 171 -23.83 7.01 14.53
N PRO A 172 -24.61 6.90 15.62
CA PRO A 172 -25.99 6.44 15.55
C PRO A 172 -26.82 7.36 14.66
N SER A 173 -27.62 6.78 13.76
CA SER A 173 -28.36 7.53 12.72
C SER A 173 -29.34 8.57 13.25
N GLU A 174 -29.80 8.42 14.49
CA GLU A 174 -30.79 9.28 15.12
C GLU A 174 -30.23 10.60 15.67
N ARG A 175 -28.90 10.75 15.74
CA ARG A 175 -28.24 11.86 16.46
C ARG A 175 -27.29 12.71 15.63
N VAL A 176 -27.28 12.55 14.31
CA VAL A 176 -26.52 13.46 13.43
C VAL A 176 -27.22 14.82 13.42
N PRO A 177 -26.56 15.93 13.79
CA PRO A 177 -27.13 17.26 13.63
C PRO A 177 -27.46 17.48 12.15
N ARG A 178 -28.75 17.58 11.82
CA ARG A 178 -29.14 18.00 10.48
C ARG A 178 -28.75 19.47 10.36
N PHE A 179 -27.73 19.75 9.57
CA PHE A 179 -27.48 21.12 9.13
C PHE A 179 -28.68 21.53 8.27
N SER A 180 -29.56 22.36 8.84
CA SER A 180 -30.56 23.08 8.05
C SER A 180 -29.82 24.00 7.09
N ARG A 181 -30.20 23.94 5.82
CA ARG A 181 -29.67 24.82 4.75
C ARG A 181 -29.85 26.29 5.08
#